data_AF-A0A965CG61-F1
#
_entry.id   AF-A0A965CG61-F1
#
_cell.length_a   1.000
_cell.length_b   1.000
_cell.length_c   1.000
_cell.angle_alpha   90.00
_cell.angle_beta   90.00
_cell.angle_gamma   90.00
#
_symmetry.space_group_name_H-M   'P 1'
#
loop_
_entity.id
_entity.type
_entity.pdbx_description
1 polymer ?
#
loop_
_entity_poly.entity_id
_entity_poly.type
_entity_poly.pdbx_seq_one_letter_code
_entity_poly.pdbx_strand_id
1 'polypeptide(L)' 'MRRGRDAGPVGRNDDGTFELLLEDDEREALLSFVSQLRELVAGDTRDPRVARLFPVAYNNDTEADEEYQRFMRDELV' A
#
# COMPACT_ATOMS: atom_id res chain seq x y z
N MET A 1 4.96 30.45 25.82
CA MET A 1 4.76 30.22 24.37
C MET A 1 3.94 28.94 24.23
N ARG A 2 2.67 29.04 23.84
CA ARG A 2 1.78 27.88 23.65
C ARG A 2 1.93 27.40 22.22
N ARG A 3 2.69 26.32 21.98
CA ARG A 3 2.63 25.58 20.71
C ARG A 3 1.22 24.99 20.61
N GLY A 4 0.49 25.37 19.56
CA GLY A 4 -0.90 24.96 19.33
C GLY A 4 -0.99 23.43 19.29
N ARG A 5 -1.92 22.90 20.06
CA ARG A 5 -2.21 21.47 20.22
C ARG A 5 -3.18 20.97 19.12
N ASP A 6 -3.23 21.65 17.98
CA ASP A 6 -4.32 21.46 17.00
C ASP A 6 -3.83 21.06 15.59
N ALA A 7 -2.52 21.02 15.33
CA ALA A 7 -2.01 20.40 14.12
C ALA A 7 -1.89 18.89 14.38
N GLY A 8 -2.80 18.10 13.81
CA GLY A 8 -2.70 16.64 13.83
C GLY A 8 -1.43 16.14 13.12
N PRO A 9 -1.19 14.83 13.07
CA PRO A 9 0.02 14.24 12.46
C PRO A 9 0.13 14.45 10.95
N VAL A 10 -0.85 15.13 10.34
CA VAL A 10 -0.93 15.42 8.91
C VAL A 10 -1.06 16.93 8.74
N GLY A 11 -0.02 17.55 8.17
CA GLY A 11 -0.04 18.91 7.66
C GLY A 11 -0.44 18.93 6.18
N ARG A 12 -1.11 20.00 5.74
CA ARG A 12 -1.42 20.22 4.33
C ARG A 12 -0.60 21.40 3.82
N ASN A 13 0.07 21.22 2.70
CA ASN A 13 0.85 22.24 2.04
C ASN A 13 -0.01 23.03 1.04
N ASP A 14 0.42 24.25 0.71
CA ASP A 14 -0.31 25.15 -0.20
C ASP A 14 -0.39 24.62 -1.64
N ASP A 15 0.53 23.75 -2.03
CA ASP A 15 0.56 23.07 -3.34
C ASP A 15 -0.38 21.84 -3.41
N GLY A 16 -1.13 21.58 -2.34
CA GLY A 16 -2.04 20.44 -2.24
C GLY A 16 -1.37 19.13 -1.82
N THR A 17 -0.07 19.13 -1.55
CA THR A 17 0.61 17.99 -0.94
C THR A 17 0.35 17.94 0.57
N PHE A 18 0.72 16.82 1.18
CA PHE A 18 0.59 16.61 2.62
C PHE A 18 1.95 16.26 3.20
N GLU A 19 2.22 16.78 4.39
CA GLU A 19 3.36 16.41 5.20
C GLU A 19 2.89 15.58 6.39
N LEU A 20 3.68 14.56 6.75
CA LEU A 20 3.45 13.77 7.95
C LEU A 20 4.43 14.25 9.01
N LEU A 21 3.88 14.74 10.13
CA LEU A 21 4.66 15.19 11.28
C LEU A 21 4.85 13.99 12.19
N LEU A 22 5.92 13.22 11.92
CA LEU A 22 6.25 11.99 12.64
C LEU A 22 7.51 12.18 13.47
N GLU A 23 7.50 11.65 14.68
CA GLU A 23 8.72 11.43 15.46
C GLU A 23 9.58 10.32 14.81
N ASP A 24 10.86 10.23 15.20
CA ASP A 24 11.82 9.33 14.54
C ASP A 24 11.39 7.84 14.61
N ASP A 25 10.82 7.41 15.73
CA ASP A 25 10.32 6.06 15.96
C ASP A 25 9.06 5.75 15.14
N GLU A 26 8.14 6.71 15.05
CA GLU A 26 6.94 6.62 14.21
C GLU A 26 7.31 6.50 12.73
N ARG A 27 8.30 7.30 12.30
CA ARG A 27 8.84 7.26 10.93
C ARG A 27 9.48 5.90 10.62
N GLU A 28 10.28 5.37 11.54
CA GLU A 28 10.91 4.05 11.39
C GLU A 28 9.86 2.93 11.29
N ALA A 29 8.84 2.97 12.16
CA ALA A 29 7.74 2.02 12.12
C ALA A 29 6.99 2.06 10.78
N LEU A 30 6.69 3.27 10.27
CA LEU A 30 6.01 3.42 8.98
C LEU A 30 6.84 2.83 7.83
N LEU A 31 8.15 3.12 7.79
CA LEU A 31 9.06 2.57 6.77
C LEU A 31 9.19 1.05 6.85
N SER A 32 9.16 0.50 8.06
CA SER A 32 9.14 -0.95 8.28
C SER A 32 7.88 -1.58 7.70
N PHE A 33 6.70 -0.97 7.90
CA PHE A 33 5.45 -1.48 7.30
C PHE A 33 5.48 -1.44 5.77
N VAL A 34 6.03 -0.39 5.16
CA VAL A 34 6.18 -0.32 3.71
C VAL A 34 7.11 -1.42 3.19
N SER A 35 8.20 -1.70 3.92
CA SER A 35 9.12 -2.80 3.58
C SER A 35 8.44 -4.16 3.67
N GLN A 36 7.70 -4.42 4.75
CA GLN A 36 6.93 -5.65 4.92
C GLN A 36 5.85 -5.82 3.84
N LEU A 37 5.18 -4.74 3.46
CA LEU A 37 4.20 -4.77 2.37
C LEU A 37 4.89 -5.13 1.04
N ARG A 38 6.05 -4.55 0.74
CA ARG A 38 6.82 -4.87 -0.46
C ARG A 38 7.21 -6.34 -0.50
N GLU A 39 7.72 -6.88 0.61
CA GLU A 39 8.07 -8.30 0.71
C GLU A 39 6.84 -9.19 0.51
N LEU A 40 5.69 -8.81 1.06
CA LEU A 40 4.44 -9.54 0.89
C LEU A 40 3.97 -9.55 -0.57
N VAL A 41 4.07 -8.42 -1.26
CA VAL A 41 3.69 -8.29 -2.69
C VAL A 41 4.64 -9.05 -3.60
N ALA A 42 5.95 -9.00 -3.32
CA ALA A 42 6.98 -9.72 -4.09
C ALA A 42 7.08 -11.22 -3.75
N GLY A 43 6.40 -11.66 -2.69
CA GLY A 43 6.40 -13.04 -2.21
C GLY A 43 5.39 -13.94 -2.93
N ASP A 44 4.61 -14.70 -2.16
CA ASP A 44 3.55 -15.54 -2.74
C ASP A 44 2.38 -14.67 -3.21
N THR A 45 2.26 -14.52 -4.52
CA THR A 45 1.18 -13.75 -5.14
C THR A 45 -0.21 -14.35 -4.85
N ARG A 46 -0.30 -15.61 -4.42
CA ARG A 46 -1.57 -16.25 -4.00
C ARG A 46 -1.91 -16.03 -2.52
N ASP A 47 -1.14 -15.22 -1.79
CA ASP A 47 -1.46 -14.91 -0.39
C ASP A 47 -2.83 -14.19 -0.30
N PRO A 48 -3.76 -14.68 0.54
CA PRO A 48 -5.09 -14.08 0.68
C PRO A 48 -5.05 -12.61 1.14
N ARG A 49 -3.97 -12.17 1.79
CA ARG A 49 -3.76 -10.79 2.24
C ARG A 49 -3.58 -9.82 1.08
N VAL A 50 -3.05 -10.28 -0.06
CA VAL A 50 -2.84 -9.45 -1.26
C VAL A 50 -3.92 -9.64 -2.33
N ALA A 51 -4.94 -10.47 -2.08
CA ALA A 51 -6.01 -10.73 -3.05
C ALA A 51 -6.70 -9.46 -3.57
N ARG A 52 -6.78 -8.40 -2.76
CA ARG A 52 -7.35 -7.10 -3.17
C ARG A 52 -6.51 -6.35 -4.21
N LEU A 53 -5.21 -6.63 -4.29
CA LEU A 53 -4.32 -6.05 -5.29
C LEU A 53 -4.44 -6.77 -6.64
N PHE A 54 -4.99 -7.99 -6.65
CA PHE A 54 -5.16 -8.83 -7.83
C PHE A 54 -6.63 -9.22 -8.00
N PRO A 55 -7.51 -8.25 -8.32
CA PRO A 55 -8.94 -8.50 -8.46
C PRO A 55 -9.23 -9.43 -9.64
N VAL A 56 -10.30 -10.22 -9.51
CA VAL A 56 -10.83 -11.08 -10.58
C VAL A 56 -11.30 -10.20 -11.74
N ALA A 57 -10.76 -10.45 -12.93
CA ALA A 57 -11.16 -9.77 -14.17
C ALA A 57 -12.38 -10.46 -14.80
N TYR A 58 -12.44 -11.79 -14.72
CA TYR A 58 -13.51 -12.59 -15.34
C TYR A 58 -14.28 -13.41 -14.30
N ASN A 59 -15.37 -12.85 -13.79
CA ASN A 59 -16.16 -13.48 -12.72
C ASN A 59 -16.91 -14.76 -13.13
N ASN A 60 -17.15 -14.95 -14.43
CA ASN A 60 -17.94 -16.08 -14.97
C ASN A 60 -17.08 -17.10 -15.72
N ASP A 61 -15.77 -16.86 -15.84
CA ASP A 61 -14.85 -17.69 -16.60
C ASP A 61 -13.53 -17.80 -15.83
N THR A 62 -13.43 -18.89 -15.07
CA THR A 62 -12.27 -19.16 -14.22
C THR A 62 -11.00 -19.40 -15.04
N GLU A 63 -11.11 -20.00 -16.23
CA GLU A 63 -9.94 -20.29 -17.07
C GLU A 63 -9.37 -18.98 -17.65
N ALA A 64 -10.24 -18.10 -18.15
CA ALA A 64 -9.83 -16.79 -18.63
C ALA A 64 -9.26 -15.90 -17.51
N ASP A 65 -9.81 -15.97 -16.29
CA ASP A 65 -9.25 -15.26 -15.14
C ASP A 65 -7.86 -15.79 -14.78
N GLU A 66 -7.67 -17.11 -14.70
CA GLU A 66 -6.37 -17.71 -14.39
C GLU A 66 -5.28 -17.33 -15.41
N GLU A 67 -5.63 -17.23 -16.70
CA GLU A 67 -4.73 -16.74 -17.74
C GLU A 67 -4.40 -15.25 -17.55
N TYR A 68 -5.41 -14.40 -17.35
CA TYR A 68 -5.22 -12.97 -17.10
C TYR A 68 -4.34 -12.71 -15.86
N GLN A 69 -4.63 -13.41 -14.76
CA GLN A 69 -3.87 -13.31 -13.52
C GLN A 69 -2.41 -13.73 -13.72
N ARG A 70 -2.12 -14.75 -14.54
CA ARG A 70 -0.73 -15.13 -14.85
C ARG A 70 0.04 -14.03 -15.57
N PHE A 71 -0.58 -13.31 -16.50
CA PHE A 71 0.10 -12.25 -17.25
C PHE A 71 0.28 -10.96 -16.45
N MET A 72 -0.74 -10.56 -15.68
CA MET A 72 -0.74 -9.26 -14.99
C MET A 72 -0.03 -9.27 -13.64
N ARG A 73 0.17 -10.43 -13.02
CA ARG A 73 0.73 -10.52 -11.66
C ARG A 73 2.18 -10.03 -11.57
N ASP A 74 2.97 -10.26 -12.62
CA ASP A 74 4.37 -9.89 -12.64
C ASP A 74 4.59 -8.38 -12.91
N GLU A 75 3.55 -7.63 -13.33
CA GLU A 75 3.65 -6.18 -13.60
C GLU A 75 3.62 -5.32 -12.33
N LEU A 76 3.25 -5.88 -11.18
CA LEU A 76 3.13 -5.16 -9.90
C LEU A 76 4.42 -5.12 -9.07
N VAL A 77 5.48 -5.79 -9.52
CA VAL A 77 6.74 -6.02 -8.77
C VAL A 77 7.86 -5.06 -9.17
#